data_AF-A0A8S1TJ62-F1
#
_entry.id   AF-A0A8S1TJ62-F1
#
_cell.length_a   1.000
_cell.length_b   1.000
_cell.length_c   1.000
_cell.angle_alpha   90.00
_cell.angle_beta   90.00
_cell.angle_gamma   90.00
#
_symmetry.space_group_name_H-M   'P 1'
#
loop_
_entity.id
_entity.type
_entity.pdbx_description
1 polymer ?
#
loop_
_entity_poly.entity_id
_entity_poly.type
_entity_poly.pdbx_seq_one_letter_code
_entity_poly.pdbx_strand_id
1 'polypeptide(L)'
;MQYQQDIVNHYHSIIELYYKEAELSDENKRKENQAATKIQQWYRMHVKRIKYLKIRYNTIYIQKFAKGYLARMLMKRNSDNRFNERNLKYFSYQATQIQRYFRGFHYRKYYLNWATRKEYLSFLKRKNETFLEELKRVEQEEAQQLRIRQEQLARTEFESLARNLHHLSSTKSISGIYNRPFGNRDIVFDMDVESHLKIVFHSNYEWEKSQQMSRYTRTKKLSMQTKLKPLK
;
A
#
# COMPACT_ATOMS: atom_id res chain seq x y z
N MET A 1 31.09 148.55 21.70
CA MET A 1 30.44 147.90 22.86
C MET A 1 29.34 146.93 22.44
N GLN A 2 28.45 147.28 21.49
CA GLN A 2 27.42 146.36 20.95
C GLN A 2 27.98 145.00 20.45
N TYR A 3 29.03 145.04 19.62
CA TYR A 3 29.60 143.84 18.98
C TYR A 3 30.21 142.83 19.97
N GLN A 4 30.84 143.30 21.04
CA GLN A 4 31.35 142.41 22.10
C GLN A 4 30.21 141.76 22.90
N GLN A 5 29.13 142.50 23.13
CA GLN A 5 27.94 141.97 23.79
C GLN A 5 27.25 140.92 22.92
N ASP A 6 27.18 141.14 21.60
CA ASP A 6 26.59 140.20 20.65
C ASP A 6 27.38 138.88 20.57
N ILE A 7 28.71 138.93 20.62
CA ILE A 7 29.56 137.74 20.68
C ILE A 7 29.31 136.94 21.96
N VAL A 8 29.23 137.64 23.11
CA VAL A 8 28.97 137.00 24.41
C VAL A 8 27.57 136.38 24.44
N ASN A 9 26.57 137.08 23.91
CA ASN A 9 25.19 136.58 23.81
C ASN A 9 25.09 135.37 22.87
N HIS A 10 25.80 135.40 21.73
CA HIS A 10 25.85 134.28 20.80
C HIS A 10 26.53 133.06 21.42
N TYR A 11 27.64 133.27 22.15
CA TYR A 11 28.32 132.20 22.88
C TYR A 11 27.41 131.58 23.95
N HIS A 12 26.68 132.40 24.70
CA HIS A 12 25.71 131.93 25.69
C HIS A 12 24.58 131.13 25.03
N SER A 13 24.05 131.60 23.91
CA SER A 13 23.02 130.91 23.14
C SER A 13 23.49 129.54 22.62
N ILE A 14 24.73 129.43 22.14
CA ILE A 14 25.32 128.15 21.72
C ILE A 14 25.41 127.19 22.90
N ILE A 15 25.84 127.67 24.07
CA ILE A 15 25.95 126.87 25.29
C ILE A 15 24.57 126.35 25.72
N GLU A 16 23.55 127.19 25.72
CA GLU A 16 22.18 126.79 26.06
C GLU A 16 21.63 125.75 25.09
N LEU A 17 21.85 125.93 23.78
CA LEU A 17 21.47 124.94 22.76
C LEU A 17 22.18 123.59 22.98
N TYR A 18 23.48 123.62 23.29
CA TYR A 18 24.24 122.41 23.58
C TYR A 18 23.66 121.65 24.78
N TYR A 19 23.40 122.32 25.90
CA TYR A 19 22.84 121.67 27.08
C TYR A 19 21.41 121.16 26.86
N LYS A 20 20.59 121.88 26.09
CA LYS A 20 19.25 121.44 25.72
C LYS A 20 19.27 120.18 24.86
N GLU A 21 20.17 120.11 23.87
CA GLU A 21 20.35 118.91 23.05
C GLU A 21 20.91 117.74 23.86
N ALA A 22 21.81 118.00 24.83
CA ALA A 22 22.32 116.98 25.73
C ALA A 22 21.21 116.38 26.62
N GLU A 23 20.31 117.22 27.15
CA GLU A 23 19.16 116.78 27.94
C GLU A 23 18.18 115.94 27.10
N LEU A 24 17.82 116.40 25.90
CA LEU A 24 16.97 115.64 24.96
C LEU A 24 17.61 114.31 24.55
N SER A 25 18.94 114.27 24.40
CA SER A 25 19.69 113.05 24.11
C SER A 25 19.57 112.05 25.27
N ASP A 26 19.79 112.49 26.51
CA ASP A 26 19.70 111.61 27.69
C ASP A 26 18.27 111.11 27.94
N GLU A 27 17.25 111.94 27.70
CA GLU A 27 15.84 111.53 27.77
C GLU A 27 15.50 110.41 26.77
N ASN A 28 16.01 110.52 25.53
CA ASN A 28 15.69 109.57 24.45
C ASN A 28 16.58 108.32 24.45
N LYS A 29 17.80 108.41 25.00
CA LYS A 29 18.80 107.33 25.07
C LYS A 29 18.24 106.02 25.60
N ARG A 30 17.36 106.06 26.61
CA ARG A 30 16.74 104.83 27.14
C ARG A 30 15.81 104.18 26.13
N LYS A 31 14.98 104.97 25.43
CA LYS A 31 14.03 104.47 24.41
C LYS A 31 14.78 103.91 23.21
N GLU A 32 15.81 104.61 22.75
CA GLU A 32 16.67 104.19 21.64
C GLU A 32 17.41 102.89 21.96
N ASN A 33 18.02 102.79 23.15
CA ASN A 33 18.68 101.56 23.59
C ASN A 33 17.72 100.38 23.69
N GLN A 34 16.49 100.60 24.14
CA GLN A 34 15.46 99.54 24.16
C GLN A 34 15.07 99.11 22.74
N ALA A 35 14.86 100.05 21.82
CA ALA A 35 14.57 99.76 20.41
C ALA A 35 15.73 99.00 19.75
N ALA A 36 16.97 99.45 19.95
CA ALA A 36 18.18 98.80 19.46
C ALA A 36 18.30 97.37 20.02
N THR A 37 18.07 97.18 21.31
CA THR A 37 18.07 95.84 21.94
C THR A 37 16.99 94.95 21.33
N LYS A 38 15.79 95.48 21.05
CA LYS A 38 14.71 94.75 20.38
C LYS A 38 15.08 94.32 18.96
N ILE A 39 15.74 95.18 18.20
CA ILE A 39 16.23 94.84 16.86
C ILE A 39 17.33 93.76 16.95
N GLN A 40 18.29 93.94 17.85
CA GLN A 40 19.40 93.01 18.04
C GLN A 40 18.94 91.62 18.50
N GLN A 41 18.03 91.53 19.48
CA GLN A 41 17.49 90.25 19.93
C GLN A 41 16.75 89.53 18.80
N TRP A 42 15.96 90.26 18.00
CA TRP A 42 15.20 89.68 16.90
C TRP A 42 16.12 89.19 15.80
N TYR A 43 17.13 89.97 15.43
CA TYR A 43 18.15 89.57 14.48
C TYR A 43 18.92 88.32 14.95
N ARG A 44 19.38 88.29 16.21
CA ARG A 44 20.07 87.12 16.79
C ARG A 44 19.19 85.86 16.72
N MET A 45 17.91 85.97 17.06
CA MET A 45 16.95 84.86 16.95
C MET A 45 16.75 84.46 15.48
N HIS A 46 16.54 85.42 14.59
CA HIS A 46 16.32 85.21 13.16
C HIS A 46 17.45 84.41 12.51
N VAL A 47 18.71 84.78 12.78
CA VAL A 47 19.89 84.05 12.29
C VAL A 47 19.90 82.60 12.78
N LYS A 48 19.59 82.37 14.08
CA LYS A 48 19.50 81.02 14.64
C LYS A 48 18.35 80.22 14.03
N ARG A 49 17.19 80.83 13.83
CA ARG A 49 16.01 80.22 13.23
C ARG A 49 16.28 79.77 11.79
N ILE A 50 16.91 80.61 10.97
CA ILE A 50 17.29 80.23 9.61
C ILE A 50 18.21 79.01 9.62
N LYS A 51 19.24 79.02 10.48
CA LYS A 51 20.17 77.88 10.62
C LYS A 51 19.43 76.60 11.04
N TYR A 52 18.55 76.68 12.03
CA TYR A 52 17.75 75.55 12.49
C TYR A 52 16.85 74.99 11.38
N LEU A 53 16.13 75.86 10.66
CA LEU A 53 15.25 75.44 9.57
C LEU A 53 16.02 74.75 8.44
N LYS A 54 17.20 75.27 8.09
CA LYS A 54 18.08 74.65 7.09
C LYS A 54 18.52 73.25 7.52
N ILE A 55 18.97 73.09 8.77
CA ILE A 55 19.37 71.78 9.29
C ILE A 55 18.17 70.83 9.30
N ARG A 56 17.02 71.26 9.83
CA ARG A 56 15.80 70.45 9.90
C ARG A 56 15.36 69.97 8.51
N TYR A 57 15.33 70.85 7.52
CA TYR A 57 14.99 70.49 6.14
C TYR A 57 15.93 69.41 5.60
N ASN A 58 17.25 69.63 5.74
CA ASN A 58 18.25 68.67 5.28
C ASN A 58 18.15 67.32 6.00
N THR A 59 17.90 67.32 7.31
CA THR A 59 17.70 66.09 8.09
C THR A 59 16.49 65.31 7.58
N ILE A 60 15.34 65.97 7.39
CA ILE A 60 14.12 65.34 6.86
C ILE A 60 14.38 64.80 5.45
N TYR A 61 15.10 65.56 4.62
CA TYR A 61 15.46 65.14 3.28
C TYR A 61 16.29 63.85 3.30
N ILE A 62 17.39 63.81 4.06
CA ILE A 62 18.24 62.62 4.21
C ILE A 62 17.42 61.43 4.73
N GLN A 63 16.62 61.63 5.77
CA GLN A 63 15.78 60.58 6.35
C GLN A 63 14.76 60.03 5.35
N LYS A 64 14.12 60.90 4.56
CA LYS A 64 13.17 60.51 3.50
C LYS A 64 13.85 59.61 2.47
N PHE A 65 15.04 60.02 2.00
CA PHE A 65 15.80 59.24 1.02
C PHE A 65 16.26 57.89 1.57
N ALA A 66 16.79 57.87 2.79
CA ALA A 66 17.24 56.64 3.45
C ALA A 66 16.09 55.64 3.65
N LYS A 67 14.95 56.10 4.20
CA LYS A 67 13.75 55.25 4.35
C LYS A 67 13.25 54.73 3.01
N GLY A 68 13.22 55.58 1.98
CA GLY A 68 12.84 55.17 0.63
C GLY A 68 13.78 54.12 0.03
N TYR A 69 15.09 54.26 0.24
CA TYR A 69 16.08 53.28 -0.22
C TYR A 69 15.89 51.92 0.45
N LEU A 70 15.77 51.90 1.78
CA LEU A 70 15.50 50.69 2.55
C LEU A 70 14.20 50.00 2.12
N ALA A 71 13.12 50.77 1.94
CA ALA A 71 11.84 50.25 1.48
C ALA A 71 11.95 49.59 0.09
N ARG A 72 12.66 50.22 -0.86
CA ARG A 72 12.89 49.65 -2.20
C ARG A 72 13.72 48.37 -2.14
N MET A 73 14.76 48.32 -1.31
CA MET A 73 15.55 47.11 -1.12
C MET A 73 14.71 45.96 -0.56
N LEU A 74 13.89 46.23 0.47
CA LEU A 74 12.99 45.24 1.05
C LEU A 74 11.95 44.75 0.03
N MET A 75 11.35 45.67 -0.73
CA MET A 75 10.40 45.34 -1.79
C MET A 75 11.05 44.44 -2.86
N LYS A 76 12.27 44.78 -3.30
CA LYS A 76 13.01 43.97 -4.28
C LYS A 76 13.28 42.57 -3.75
N ARG A 77 13.80 42.45 -2.52
CA ARG A 77 14.01 41.16 -1.84
C ARG A 77 12.71 40.35 -1.75
N ASN A 78 11.61 40.97 -1.33
CA ASN A 78 10.32 40.29 -1.22
C ASN A 78 9.79 39.84 -2.59
N SER A 79 9.96 40.66 -3.63
CA SER A 79 9.58 40.32 -5.00
C SER A 79 10.37 39.12 -5.51
N ASP A 80 11.69 39.11 -5.29
CA ASP A 80 12.58 38.02 -5.70
C ASP A 80 12.26 36.74 -4.93
N ASN A 81 11.99 36.83 -3.62
CA ASN A 81 11.55 35.70 -2.80
C ASN A 81 10.23 35.10 -3.31
N ARG A 82 9.22 35.94 -3.61
CA ARG A 82 7.94 35.48 -4.16
C ARG A 82 8.10 34.83 -5.53
N PHE A 83 8.96 35.38 -6.38
CA PHE A 83 9.28 34.81 -7.68
C PHE A 83 9.92 33.43 -7.53
N ASN A 84 10.92 33.31 -6.65
CA ASN A 84 11.60 32.05 -6.37
C ASN A 84 10.65 31.00 -5.78
N GLU A 85 9.80 31.38 -4.83
CA GLU A 85 8.82 30.47 -4.23
C GLU A 85 7.83 29.93 -5.28
N ARG A 86 7.33 30.80 -6.17
CA ARG A 86 6.45 30.40 -7.26
C ARG A 86 7.15 29.44 -8.22
N ASN A 87 8.38 29.75 -8.60
CA ASN A 87 9.15 28.91 -9.52
C ASN A 87 9.45 27.55 -8.88
N LEU A 88 9.87 27.52 -7.61
CA LEU A 88 10.12 26.29 -6.88
C LEU A 88 8.88 25.40 -6.87
N LYS A 89 7.72 25.94 -6.49
CA LYS A 89 6.45 25.19 -6.51
C LYS A 89 6.12 24.65 -7.91
N TYR A 90 6.26 25.47 -8.94
CA TYR A 90 6.01 25.07 -10.32
C TYR A 90 6.94 23.94 -10.76
N PHE A 91 8.26 24.12 -10.63
CA PHE A 91 9.24 23.13 -11.08
C PHE A 91 9.20 21.84 -10.25
N SER A 92 8.96 21.92 -8.93
CA SER A 92 8.75 20.73 -8.11
C SER A 92 7.53 19.91 -8.56
N TYR A 93 6.44 20.57 -8.92
CA TYR A 93 5.27 19.89 -9.47
C TYR A 93 5.59 19.22 -10.82
N GLN A 94 6.21 19.96 -11.75
CA GLN A 94 6.60 19.41 -13.05
C GLN A 94 7.55 18.21 -12.91
N ALA A 95 8.56 18.32 -12.04
CA ALA A 95 9.47 17.22 -11.74
C ALA A 95 8.71 15.99 -11.23
N THR A 96 7.73 16.19 -10.34
CA THR A 96 6.90 15.08 -9.84
C THR A 96 6.12 14.40 -10.96
N GLN A 97 5.56 15.15 -11.91
CA GLN A 97 4.87 14.58 -13.07
C GLN A 97 5.82 13.74 -13.92
N ILE A 98 6.97 14.31 -14.32
CA ILE A 98 7.98 13.63 -15.13
C ILE A 98 8.43 12.34 -14.44
N GLN A 99 8.75 12.41 -13.14
CA GLN A 99 9.17 11.25 -12.38
C GLN A 99 8.07 10.19 -12.27
N ARG A 100 6.79 10.57 -12.12
CA ARG A 100 5.66 9.62 -12.11
C ARG A 100 5.59 8.84 -13.42
N TYR A 101 5.65 9.54 -14.56
CA TYR A 101 5.63 8.89 -15.88
C TYR A 101 6.85 8.00 -16.09
N PHE A 102 8.03 8.48 -15.72
CA PHE A 102 9.27 7.71 -15.84
C PHE A 102 9.25 6.44 -15.00
N ARG A 103 8.85 6.50 -13.72
CA ARG A 103 8.71 5.33 -12.85
C ARG A 103 7.73 4.31 -13.45
N GLY A 104 6.59 4.77 -13.96
CA GLY A 104 5.62 3.90 -14.63
C GLY A 104 6.17 3.24 -15.89
N PHE A 105 6.88 4.00 -16.74
CA PHE A 105 7.55 3.46 -17.92
C PHE A 105 8.62 2.42 -17.54
N HIS A 106 9.49 2.75 -16.59
CA HIS A 106 10.58 1.89 -16.14
C HIS A 106 10.03 0.56 -15.58
N TYR A 107 8.99 0.63 -14.75
CA TYR A 107 8.36 -0.57 -14.21
C TYR A 107 7.79 -1.48 -15.31
N ARG A 108 7.08 -0.89 -16.29
CA ARG A 108 6.50 -1.65 -17.40
C ARG A 108 7.56 -2.24 -18.34
N LYS A 109 8.68 -1.54 -18.53
CA LYS A 109 9.76 -2.00 -19.40
C LYS A 109 10.56 -3.15 -18.79
N TYR A 110 10.87 -3.08 -17.49
CA TYR A 110 11.85 -3.98 -16.87
C TYR A 110 11.26 -5.03 -15.94
N TYR A 111 10.11 -4.78 -15.31
CA TYR A 111 9.53 -5.69 -14.31
C TYR A 111 8.23 -6.34 -14.77
N LEU A 112 7.38 -5.61 -15.50
CA LEU A 112 6.08 -6.11 -15.95
C LEU A 112 6.13 -6.63 -17.40
N ASN A 113 6.69 -7.83 -17.60
CA ASN A 113 6.50 -8.54 -18.88
C ASN A 113 5.13 -9.22 -18.90
N TRP A 114 4.10 -8.47 -19.32
CA TRP A 114 2.72 -8.98 -19.38
C TRP A 114 2.58 -10.19 -20.30
N ALA A 115 3.34 -10.22 -21.40
CA ALA A 115 3.28 -11.29 -22.38
C ALA A 115 3.80 -12.60 -21.77
N THR A 116 4.98 -12.55 -21.13
CA THR A 116 5.55 -13.69 -20.41
C THR A 116 4.66 -14.14 -19.25
N ARG A 117 4.05 -13.20 -18.51
CA ARG A 117 3.12 -13.57 -17.43
C ARG A 117 1.84 -14.22 -17.96
N LYS A 118 1.29 -13.74 -19.07
CA LYS A 118 0.10 -14.34 -19.71
C LYS A 118 0.41 -15.74 -20.20
N GLU A 119 1.56 -15.93 -20.83
CA GLU A 119 2.03 -17.25 -21.28
C GLU A 119 2.20 -18.20 -20.09
N TYR A 120 2.85 -17.77 -19.01
CA TYR A 120 3.00 -18.58 -17.80
C TYR A 120 1.66 -18.99 -17.18
N LEU A 121 0.69 -18.07 -17.09
CA LEU A 121 -0.65 -18.39 -16.58
C LEU A 121 -1.39 -19.37 -17.50
N SER A 122 -1.23 -19.25 -18.82
CA SER A 122 -1.81 -20.20 -19.79
C SER A 122 -1.20 -21.59 -19.65
N PHE A 123 0.11 -21.67 -19.43
CA PHE A 123 0.83 -22.92 -19.17
C PHE A 123 0.34 -23.57 -17.86
N LEU A 124 0.23 -22.80 -16.78
CA LEU A 124 -0.30 -23.29 -15.50
C LEU A 124 -1.73 -23.81 -15.64
N LYS A 125 -2.59 -23.10 -16.39
CA LYS A 125 -3.96 -23.54 -16.65
C LYS A 125 -3.96 -24.91 -17.34
N ARG A 126 -3.16 -25.08 -18.40
CA ARG A 126 -3.05 -26.36 -19.11
C ARG A 126 -2.53 -27.48 -18.23
N LYS A 127 -1.53 -27.20 -17.38
CA LYS A 127 -1.00 -28.17 -16.41
C LYS A 127 -2.04 -28.58 -15.36
N ASN A 128 -2.86 -27.63 -14.92
CA ASN A 128 -3.95 -27.91 -13.99
C ASN A 128 -5.04 -28.76 -14.65
N GLU A 129 -5.39 -28.48 -15.90
CA GLU A 129 -6.33 -29.31 -16.67
C GLU A 129 -5.83 -30.76 -16.81
N THR A 130 -4.56 -30.95 -17.19
CA THR A 130 -3.97 -32.30 -17.26
C THR A 130 -3.96 -33.01 -15.92
N PHE A 131 -3.64 -32.30 -14.83
CA PHE A 131 -3.63 -32.87 -13.49
C PHE A 131 -5.03 -33.27 -13.02
N LEU A 132 -6.05 -32.48 -13.35
CA LEU A 132 -7.45 -32.82 -13.06
C LEU A 132 -7.93 -34.02 -13.87
N GLU A 133 -7.49 -34.17 -15.12
CA GLU A 133 -7.76 -35.36 -15.94
C GLU A 133 -7.09 -36.61 -15.35
N GLU A 134 -5.83 -36.50 -14.92
CA GLU A 134 -5.11 -37.58 -14.24
C GLU A 134 -5.82 -37.99 -12.94
N LEU A 135 -6.22 -37.04 -12.10
CA LEU A 135 -6.97 -37.30 -10.87
C LEU A 135 -8.29 -38.02 -11.16
N LYS A 136 -9.04 -37.60 -12.19
CA LYS A 136 -10.28 -38.28 -12.59
C LYS A 136 -10.04 -39.72 -13.04
N ARG A 137 -8.93 -39.98 -13.75
CA ARG A 137 -8.57 -41.35 -14.15
C ARG A 137 -8.26 -42.22 -12.94
N VAL A 138 -7.46 -41.71 -12.00
CA VAL A 138 -7.14 -42.42 -10.75
C VAL A 138 -8.42 -42.68 -9.94
N GLU A 139 -9.31 -41.70 -9.82
CA GLU A 139 -10.59 -41.87 -9.12
C GLU A 139 -11.45 -42.96 -9.78
N GLN A 140 -11.51 -43.00 -11.12
CA GLN A 140 -12.23 -44.04 -11.85
C GLN A 140 -11.59 -45.43 -11.67
N GLU A 141 -10.27 -45.52 -11.73
CA GLU A 141 -9.52 -46.76 -11.52
C GLU A 141 -9.72 -47.26 -10.09
N GLU A 142 -9.63 -46.41 -9.07
CA GLU A 142 -9.89 -46.76 -7.68
C GLU A 142 -11.33 -47.21 -7.47
N ALA A 143 -12.32 -46.51 -8.05
CA ALA A 143 -13.72 -46.91 -7.97
C ALA A 143 -13.95 -48.28 -8.63
N GLN A 144 -13.33 -48.54 -9.79
CA GLN A 144 -13.39 -49.85 -10.44
C GLN A 144 -12.75 -50.95 -9.58
N GLN A 145 -11.55 -50.71 -9.06
CA GLN A 145 -10.86 -51.65 -8.18
C GLN A 145 -11.67 -51.93 -6.91
N LEU A 146 -12.30 -50.91 -6.33
CA LEU A 146 -13.19 -51.07 -5.18
C LEU A 146 -14.40 -51.92 -5.53
N ARG A 147 -15.04 -51.69 -6.70
CA ARG A 147 -16.18 -52.51 -7.16
C ARG A 147 -15.78 -53.96 -7.39
N ILE A 148 -14.65 -54.20 -8.04
CA ILE A 148 -14.11 -55.56 -8.25
C ILE A 148 -13.83 -56.23 -6.91
N ARG A 149 -13.22 -55.51 -5.96
CA ARG A 149 -12.92 -56.04 -4.62
C ARG A 149 -14.19 -56.34 -3.83
N GLN A 150 -15.21 -55.49 -3.90
CA GLN A 150 -16.51 -55.72 -3.28
C GLN A 150 -17.22 -56.92 -3.89
N GLU A 151 -17.21 -57.04 -5.22
CA GLU A 151 -17.79 -58.19 -5.91
C GLU A 151 -17.06 -59.49 -5.55
N GLN A 152 -15.73 -59.47 -5.48
CA GLN A 152 -14.93 -60.62 -5.03
C GLN A 152 -15.26 -61.01 -3.59
N LEU A 153 -15.33 -60.04 -2.67
CA LEU A 153 -15.74 -60.30 -1.28
C LEU A 153 -17.14 -60.92 -1.23
N ALA A 154 -18.11 -60.31 -1.93
CA ALA A 154 -19.47 -60.83 -2.01
C ALA A 154 -19.54 -62.24 -2.62
N ARG A 155 -18.74 -62.54 -3.64
CA ARG A 155 -18.60 -63.89 -4.22
C ARG A 155 -18.05 -64.87 -3.19
N THR A 156 -16.99 -64.53 -2.47
CA THR A 156 -16.41 -65.43 -1.44
C THR A 156 -17.36 -65.65 -0.26
N GLU A 157 -18.09 -64.63 0.18
CA GLU A 157 -19.12 -64.75 1.22
C GLU A 157 -20.27 -65.64 0.73
N PHE A 158 -20.74 -65.42 -0.50
CA PHE A 158 -21.79 -66.22 -1.12
C PHE A 158 -21.36 -67.69 -1.29
N GLU A 159 -20.16 -67.96 -1.81
CA GLU A 159 -19.60 -69.30 -1.91
C GLU A 159 -19.50 -69.99 -0.54
N SER A 160 -19.14 -69.25 0.50
CA SER A 160 -19.10 -69.76 1.87
C SER A 160 -20.49 -70.17 2.39
N LEU A 161 -21.52 -69.37 2.13
CA LEU A 161 -22.90 -69.69 2.48
C LEU A 161 -23.43 -70.85 1.63
N ALA A 162 -23.19 -70.82 0.32
CA ALA A 162 -23.62 -71.82 -0.66
C ALA A 162 -23.13 -73.23 -0.31
N ARG A 163 -21.90 -73.36 0.21
CA ARG A 163 -21.36 -74.64 0.73
C ARG A 163 -22.30 -75.31 1.73
N ASN A 164 -22.88 -74.52 2.64
CA ASN A 164 -23.75 -75.04 3.71
C ASN A 164 -25.19 -75.29 3.24
N LEU A 165 -25.61 -74.69 2.12
CA LEU A 165 -27.01 -74.69 1.65
C LEU A 165 -27.29 -75.68 0.52
N HIS A 166 -26.38 -76.62 0.22
CA HIS A 166 -26.54 -77.59 -0.87
C HIS A 166 -27.77 -78.50 -0.73
N HIS A 167 -28.22 -78.75 0.51
CA HIS A 167 -29.44 -79.52 0.80
C HIS A 167 -30.73 -78.84 0.35
N LEU A 168 -30.68 -77.54 0.02
CA LEU A 168 -31.82 -76.77 -0.52
C LEU A 168 -31.90 -76.82 -2.05
N SER A 169 -30.96 -77.50 -2.72
CA SER A 169 -30.97 -77.69 -4.18
C SER A 169 -31.90 -78.82 -4.61
N SER A 170 -32.41 -78.79 -5.85
CA SER A 170 -33.29 -79.87 -6.33
C SER A 170 -32.56 -81.19 -6.42
N THR A 171 -33.22 -82.24 -5.95
CA THR A 171 -32.84 -83.62 -6.17
C THR A 171 -33.67 -84.23 -7.29
N LYS A 172 -33.32 -85.43 -7.76
CA LYS A 172 -34.06 -86.12 -8.84
C LYS A 172 -35.54 -86.38 -8.52
N SER A 173 -35.89 -86.42 -7.23
CA SER A 173 -37.23 -86.76 -6.75
C SER A 173 -38.00 -85.58 -6.16
N ILE A 174 -37.32 -84.52 -5.69
CA ILE A 174 -37.94 -83.35 -5.03
C ILE A 174 -37.29 -82.07 -5.54
N SER A 175 -38.11 -81.10 -5.98
CA SER A 175 -37.66 -79.76 -6.38
C SER A 175 -37.16 -78.96 -5.16
N GLY A 176 -36.00 -78.32 -5.30
CA GLY A 176 -35.41 -77.48 -4.27
C GLY A 176 -36.12 -76.13 -4.13
N ILE A 177 -35.88 -75.42 -3.03
CA ILE A 177 -36.56 -74.16 -2.69
C ILE A 177 -36.35 -73.09 -3.76
N TYR A 178 -35.19 -73.11 -4.42
CA TYR A 178 -34.82 -72.16 -5.47
C TYR A 178 -35.32 -72.55 -6.87
N ASN A 179 -35.99 -73.70 -7.02
CA ASN A 179 -36.55 -74.18 -8.29
C ASN A 179 -38.07 -74.00 -8.33
N ARG A 180 -38.53 -72.80 -8.66
CA ARG A 180 -39.96 -72.48 -8.71
C ARG A 180 -40.54 -72.82 -10.10
N PRO A 181 -41.63 -73.59 -10.20
CA PRO A 181 -42.14 -74.06 -11.49
C PRO A 181 -42.75 -72.96 -12.38
N PHE A 182 -43.22 -71.85 -11.81
CA PHE A 182 -43.89 -70.76 -12.54
C PHE A 182 -43.39 -69.36 -12.17
N GLY A 183 -42.10 -69.20 -11.83
CA GLY A 183 -41.51 -67.92 -11.45
C GLY A 183 -40.17 -67.65 -12.11
N ASN A 184 -39.79 -66.38 -12.21
CA ASN A 184 -38.42 -66.01 -12.58
C ASN A 184 -37.44 -66.63 -11.58
N ARG A 185 -36.35 -67.21 -12.11
CA ARG A 185 -35.27 -67.73 -11.28
C ARG A 185 -34.49 -66.55 -10.71
N ASP A 186 -34.09 -66.66 -9.45
CA ASP A 186 -33.21 -65.68 -8.84
C ASP A 186 -31.81 -65.82 -9.47
N ILE A 187 -31.32 -64.73 -10.09
CA ILE A 187 -30.02 -64.67 -10.76
C ILE A 187 -29.04 -63.96 -9.83
N VAL A 188 -27.92 -64.61 -9.54
CA VAL A 188 -26.83 -64.08 -8.71
C VAL A 188 -25.51 -64.30 -9.47
N PHE A 189 -24.77 -63.21 -9.70
CA PHE A 189 -23.50 -63.22 -10.47
C PHE A 189 -23.65 -63.88 -11.86
N ASP A 190 -24.67 -63.48 -12.62
CA ASP A 190 -24.99 -63.96 -13.98
C ASP A 190 -25.33 -65.45 -14.11
N MET A 191 -25.58 -66.12 -12.99
CA MET A 191 -25.99 -67.53 -12.94
C MET A 191 -27.24 -67.68 -12.08
N ASP A 192 -28.06 -68.69 -12.33
CA ASP A 192 -29.16 -69.01 -11.42
C ASP A 192 -28.62 -69.58 -10.10
N VAL A 193 -29.23 -69.18 -8.98
CA VAL A 193 -28.80 -69.58 -7.62
C VAL A 193 -28.67 -71.10 -7.50
N GLU A 194 -29.59 -71.84 -8.12
CA GLU A 194 -29.58 -73.30 -8.05
C GLU A 194 -28.43 -73.95 -8.82
N SER A 195 -28.06 -73.48 -10.01
CA SER A 195 -26.88 -74.01 -10.70
C SER A 195 -25.61 -73.62 -9.97
N HIS A 196 -25.55 -72.41 -9.40
CA HIS A 196 -24.41 -71.99 -8.58
C HIS A 196 -24.23 -72.91 -7.36
N LEU A 197 -25.32 -73.23 -6.63
CA LEU A 197 -25.28 -74.18 -5.51
C LEU A 197 -24.79 -75.57 -5.93
N LYS A 198 -25.24 -76.08 -7.08
CA LYS A 198 -24.81 -77.38 -7.62
C LYS A 198 -23.33 -77.36 -8.01
N ILE A 199 -22.85 -76.29 -8.63
CA ILE A 199 -21.45 -76.13 -9.03
C ILE A 199 -20.54 -76.06 -7.81
N VAL A 200 -20.88 -75.24 -6.82
CA VAL A 200 -20.12 -75.13 -5.55
C VAL A 200 -20.13 -76.45 -4.78
N PHE A 201 -21.26 -77.16 -4.76
CA PHE A 201 -21.34 -78.48 -4.13
C PHE A 201 -20.48 -79.51 -4.87
N HIS A 202 -20.58 -79.59 -6.20
CA HIS A 202 -19.82 -80.54 -7.00
C HIS A 202 -18.32 -80.25 -6.96
N SER A 203 -17.89 -78.99 -7.01
CA SER A 203 -16.47 -78.63 -6.90
C SER A 203 -15.87 -79.04 -5.55
N ASN A 204 -16.61 -78.83 -4.44
CA ASN A 204 -16.18 -79.28 -3.12
C ASN A 204 -16.21 -80.82 -2.98
N TYR A 205 -17.23 -81.48 -3.52
CA TYR A 205 -17.37 -82.94 -3.43
C TYR A 205 -16.35 -83.69 -4.29
N GLU A 206 -16.02 -83.18 -5.49
CA GLU A 206 -14.95 -83.73 -6.33
C GLU A 206 -13.58 -83.62 -5.64
N TRP A 207 -13.33 -82.49 -4.97
CA TRP A 207 -12.14 -82.32 -4.14
C TRP A 207 -12.10 -83.32 -2.97
N GLU A 208 -13.20 -83.53 -2.25
CA GLU A 208 -13.27 -84.52 -1.17
C GLU A 208 -13.06 -85.96 -1.65
N LYS A 209 -13.65 -86.34 -2.80
CA LYS A 209 -13.41 -87.65 -3.42
C LYS A 209 -11.93 -87.88 -3.74
N SER A 210 -11.25 -86.86 -4.27
CA SER A 210 -9.81 -86.93 -4.58
C SER A 210 -8.96 -87.11 -3.31
N GLN A 211 -9.31 -86.42 -2.22
CA GLN A 211 -8.67 -86.56 -0.89
C GLN A 211 -8.91 -87.94 -0.27
N GLN A 212 -10.14 -88.47 -0.34
CA GLN A 212 -10.45 -89.81 0.18
C GLN A 212 -9.74 -90.90 -0.61
N MET A 213 -9.69 -90.80 -1.94
CA MET A 213 -8.93 -91.70 -2.82
C MET A 213 -7.41 -91.67 -2.50
N SER A 214 -6.85 -90.49 -2.27
CA SER A 214 -5.45 -90.31 -1.86
C SER A 214 -5.18 -90.89 -0.46
N ARG A 215 -6.09 -90.67 0.50
CA ARG A 215 -6.00 -91.27 1.84
C ARG A 215 -6.08 -92.78 1.80
N TYR A 216 -7.01 -93.36 1.03
CA TYR A 216 -7.16 -94.81 0.85
C TYR A 216 -5.93 -95.44 0.17
N THR A 217 -5.37 -94.81 -0.85
CA THR A 217 -4.12 -95.28 -1.48
C THR A 217 -2.93 -95.18 -0.54
N ARG A 218 -2.83 -94.11 0.28
CA ARG A 218 -1.77 -93.95 1.28
C ARG A 218 -1.87 -94.97 2.41
N THR A 219 -3.06 -95.23 2.96
CA THR A 219 -3.27 -96.26 4.00
C THR A 219 -3.01 -97.66 3.46
N LYS A 220 -3.42 -97.96 2.22
CA LYS A 220 -3.15 -99.24 1.56
C LYS A 220 -1.64 -99.44 1.32
N LYS A 221 -0.91 -98.39 0.92
CA LYS A 221 0.56 -98.42 0.74
C LYS A 221 1.31 -98.62 2.07
N LEU A 222 0.90 -97.96 3.16
CA LEU A 222 1.44 -98.23 4.50
C LEU A 222 1.17 -99.67 4.96
N SER A 223 -0.05 -100.19 4.71
CA SER A 223 -0.40 -101.57 5.09
C SER A 223 0.39 -102.65 4.32
N MET A 224 0.80 -102.34 3.07
CA MET A 224 1.62 -103.24 2.26
C MET A 224 3.10 -103.20 2.66
N GLN A 225 3.63 -102.04 3.09
CA GLN A 225 5.00 -101.96 3.61
C GLN A 225 5.18 -102.72 4.93
N THR A 226 4.18 -102.73 5.81
CA THR A 226 4.22 -103.50 7.08
C THR A 226 4.10 -105.02 6.91
N LYS A 227 3.69 -105.52 5.74
CA LYS A 227 3.56 -106.97 5.46
C LYS A 227 4.79 -107.59 4.77
N LEU A 228 5.78 -106.78 4.39
CA LEU A 228 7.05 -107.28 3.90
C LEU A 228 7.93 -107.66 5.10
N LYS A 229 7.85 -108.94 5.51
CA LYS A 229 8.86 -109.54 6.39
C LYS A 229 10.23 -109.44 5.71
N PRO A 230 11.32 -109.12 6.44
CA PRO A 230 12.67 -109.21 5.89
C PRO A 230 12.97 -110.67 5.52
N LEU A 231 13.33 -110.91 4.27
CA LEU A 231 13.95 -112.16 3.84
C LEU A 231 15.44 -112.07 4.18
N LYS A 232 15.77 -112.69 5.31
CA LYS A 232 17.09 -113.15 5.82
C LYS A 232 18.30 -112.25 5.60
#